data_AF-A0A923VJZ2-F1
#
_entry.id   AF-A0A923VJZ2-F1
#
_cell.length_a   1.000
_cell.length_b   1.000
_cell.length_c   1.000
_cell.angle_alpha   90.00
_cell.angle_beta   90.00
_cell.angle_gamma   90.00
#
_symmetry.space_group_name_H-M   'P 1'
#
loop_
_entity.id
_entity.type
_entity.pdbx_description
1 polymer ?
#
loop_
_entity_poly.entity_id
_entity_poly.type
_entity_poly.pdbx_seq_one_letter_code
_entity_poly.pdbx_strand_id
1 'polypeptide(L)'
;MTGKYTHAVIDPVDNAIIMAELSAEGRFIRKTNKGNNEIYILNARNSPHTMREIGRLRELTFRAAGGGTGEEVDIDEYDTGVVHYEQLIVYSPEDKQIVGGYRFIDCFKAIDTLNNKVNLSTASYFHFSDKF
;
A
#
# COMPACT_ATOMS: atom_id res chain seq x y z
N MET A 1 -12.16 15.75 -23.64
CA MET A 1 -12.71 14.98 -22.51
C MET A 1 -12.48 15.80 -21.24
N THR A 2 -13.47 16.54 -20.77
CA THR A 2 -13.42 17.23 -19.47
C THR A 2 -13.88 16.23 -18.42
N GLY A 3 -12.99 15.28 -18.08
CA GLY A 3 -13.24 14.22 -17.12
C GLY A 3 -12.70 14.59 -15.74
N LYS A 4 -13.35 14.08 -14.69
CA LYS A 4 -13.08 14.27 -13.26
C LYS A 4 -11.61 14.07 -12.80
N TYR A 5 -10.73 13.53 -13.65
CA TYR A 5 -9.34 13.21 -13.32
C TYR A 5 -8.40 13.85 -14.35
N THR A 6 -7.40 14.58 -13.86
CA THR A 6 -6.49 15.38 -14.69
C THR A 6 -5.23 14.63 -15.09
N HIS A 7 -4.85 13.58 -14.35
CA HIS A 7 -3.65 12.80 -14.60
C HIS A 7 -3.99 11.38 -15.08
N ALA A 8 -3.26 10.89 -16.08
CA ALA A 8 -3.32 9.49 -16.47
C ALA A 8 -2.69 8.62 -15.36
N VAL A 9 -3.28 7.46 -15.08
CA VAL A 9 -2.65 6.48 -14.18
C VAL A 9 -1.39 5.95 -14.85
N ILE A 10 -0.32 5.73 -14.08
CA ILE A 10 0.94 5.21 -14.61
C ILE A 10 0.75 3.85 -15.30
N ASP A 11 1.68 3.51 -16.20
CA ASP A 11 1.76 2.16 -16.77
C ASP A 11 2.10 1.12 -15.68
N PRO A 12 1.70 -0.16 -15.87
CA PRO A 12 2.07 -1.24 -14.97
C PRO A 12 3.58 -1.35 -14.78
N VAL A 13 3.99 -1.58 -13.53
CA VAL A 13 5.39 -1.90 -13.25
C VAL A 13 5.70 -3.30 -13.78
N ASP A 14 6.86 -3.47 -14.41
CA ASP A 14 7.28 -4.78 -14.94
C ASP A 14 7.28 -5.83 -13.82
N ASN A 15 6.60 -6.95 -14.08
CA ASN A 15 6.49 -8.06 -13.15
C ASN A 15 7.86 -8.61 -12.72
N ALA A 16 8.87 -8.59 -13.59
CA ALA A 16 10.22 -9.03 -13.24
C ALA A 16 10.83 -8.15 -12.13
N ILE A 17 10.55 -6.86 -12.13
CA ILE A 17 11.02 -5.92 -11.08
C ILE A 17 10.27 -6.20 -9.77
N ILE A 18 8.94 -6.35 -9.85
CA ILE A 18 8.12 -6.70 -8.67
C ILE A 18 8.63 -8.00 -8.05
N MET A 19 8.84 -9.04 -8.86
CA MET A 19 9.31 -10.33 -8.36
C MET A 19 10.72 -10.28 -7.78
N ALA A 20 11.60 -9.44 -8.32
CA ALA A 20 12.92 -9.23 -7.75
C ALA A 20 12.83 -8.65 -6.32
N GLU A 21 11.94 -7.69 -6.08
CA GLU A 21 11.71 -7.12 -4.75
C GLU A 21 11.01 -8.10 -3.80
N LEU A 22 9.97 -8.81 -4.28
CA LEU A 22 9.22 -9.78 -3.48
C LEU A 22 10.04 -11.01 -3.10
N SER A 23 11.02 -11.38 -3.91
CA SER A 23 11.92 -12.50 -3.64
C SER A 23 13.04 -12.17 -2.66
N ALA A 24 13.17 -10.90 -2.25
CA ALA A 24 14.13 -10.50 -1.22
C ALA A 24 13.74 -11.10 0.15
N GLU A 25 14.75 -11.29 1.01
CA GLU A 25 14.57 -11.90 2.32
C GLU A 25 13.56 -11.12 3.18
N GLY A 26 12.69 -11.83 3.90
CA GLY A 26 11.75 -11.24 4.85
C GLY A 26 10.49 -10.60 4.24
N ARG A 27 10.28 -10.71 2.91
CA ARG A 27 9.03 -10.25 2.26
C ARG A 27 7.98 -11.35 2.25
N PHE A 28 8.36 -12.57 1.90
CA PHE A 28 7.44 -13.71 1.82
C PHE A 28 6.98 -14.16 3.21
N ILE A 29 5.67 -14.33 3.36
CA ILE A 29 5.06 -14.77 4.62
C ILE A 29 4.61 -16.23 4.51
N ARG A 30 3.75 -16.53 3.54
CA ARG A 30 3.20 -17.87 3.32
C ARG A 30 2.43 -17.96 2.01
N LYS A 31 2.09 -19.19 1.62
CA LYS A 31 1.05 -19.46 0.63
C LYS A 31 -0.34 -19.42 1.26
N THR A 32 -1.35 -19.08 0.46
CA THR A 32 -2.76 -19.22 0.83
C THR A 32 -3.14 -20.71 0.85
N ASN A 33 -4.15 -21.07 1.64
CA ASN A 33 -4.65 -22.45 1.70
C ASN A 33 -5.49 -22.83 0.47
N LYS A 34 -5.96 -21.85 -0.30
CA LYS A 34 -6.76 -22.01 -1.51
C LYS A 34 -6.30 -21.03 -2.58
N GLY A 35 -6.29 -21.46 -3.84
CA GLY A 35 -5.94 -20.62 -4.99
C GLY A 35 -4.44 -20.46 -5.26
N ASN A 36 -3.56 -21.15 -4.52
CA ASN A 36 -2.10 -21.13 -4.74
C ASN A 36 -1.47 -19.72 -4.80
N ASN A 37 -2.09 -18.75 -4.12
CA ASN A 37 -1.58 -17.39 -4.03
C ASN A 37 -0.50 -17.29 -2.95
N GLU A 38 0.29 -16.23 -3.03
CA GLU A 38 1.40 -15.94 -2.13
C GLU A 38 1.13 -14.65 -1.37
N ILE A 39 1.46 -14.63 -0.09
CA ILE A 39 1.27 -13.49 0.80
C ILE A 39 2.64 -12.88 1.11
N TYR A 40 2.74 -11.57 0.93
CA TYR A 40 3.95 -10.79 1.20
C TYR A 40 3.67 -9.61 2.11
N ILE A 41 4.68 -9.19 2.88
CA ILE A 41 4.71 -7.93 3.62
C ILE A 41 5.89 -7.09 3.11
N LEU A 42 5.64 -5.83 2.76
CA LEU A 42 6.64 -4.90 2.24
C LEU A 42 6.27 -3.44 2.52
N ASN A 43 7.18 -2.51 2.25
CA ASN A 43 6.91 -1.08 2.30
C ASN A 43 7.72 -0.33 1.23
N ALA A 44 7.47 0.98 1.10
CA ALA A 44 8.13 1.83 0.10
C ALA A 44 9.66 1.83 0.19
N ARG A 45 10.24 1.56 1.36
CA ARG A 45 11.70 1.58 1.54
C ARG A 45 12.37 0.31 1.06
N ASN A 46 11.71 -0.83 1.27
CA ASN A 46 12.30 -2.14 0.99
C ASN A 46 11.86 -2.72 -0.36
N SER A 47 10.79 -2.17 -0.96
CA SER A 47 10.20 -2.58 -2.23
C SER A 47 9.54 -1.37 -2.94
N PRO A 48 10.32 -0.33 -3.32
CA PRO A 48 9.77 0.91 -3.89
C PRO A 48 8.99 0.71 -5.20
N HIS A 49 9.40 -0.22 -6.06
CA HIS A 49 8.71 -0.45 -7.33
C HIS A 49 7.39 -1.19 -7.11
N THR A 50 7.36 -2.16 -6.21
CA THR A 50 6.14 -2.86 -5.81
C THR A 50 5.17 -1.91 -5.11
N MET A 51 5.66 -0.97 -4.29
CA MET A 51 4.82 0.09 -3.72
C MET A 51 4.21 0.98 -4.81
N ARG A 52 4.97 1.32 -5.85
CA ARG A 52 4.47 2.07 -7.01
C ARG A 52 3.34 1.32 -7.73
N GLU A 53 3.47 0.01 -7.90
CA GLU A 53 2.40 -0.84 -8.46
C GLU A 53 1.17 -0.91 -7.57
N ILE A 54 1.35 -1.02 -6.24
CA ILE A 54 0.24 -0.98 -5.28
C ILE A 54 -0.54 0.34 -5.42
N GLY A 55 0.16 1.47 -5.49
CA GLY A 55 -0.47 2.77 -5.67
C GLY A 55 -1.21 2.91 -7.01
N ARG A 56 -0.68 2.31 -8.08
CA ARG A 56 -1.35 2.25 -9.38
C ARG A 56 -2.67 1.46 -9.29
N LEU A 57 -2.64 0.29 -8.65
CA LEU A 57 -3.80 -0.58 -8.49
C LEU A 57 -4.87 0.04 -7.59
N ARG A 58 -4.46 0.74 -6.52
CA ARG A 58 -5.36 1.53 -5.67
C ARG A 58 -6.06 2.62 -6.48
N GLU A 59 -5.30 3.42 -7.23
CA GLU A 59 -5.89 4.49 -8.04
C GLU A 59 -6.87 3.94 -9.09
N LEU A 60 -6.52 2.85 -9.79
CA LEU A 60 -7.45 2.19 -10.72
C LEU A 60 -8.74 1.74 -10.04
N THR A 61 -8.62 1.10 -8.88
CA THR A 61 -9.76 0.56 -8.12
C THR A 61 -10.66 1.68 -7.61
N PHE A 62 -10.08 2.70 -6.99
CA PHE A 62 -10.85 3.80 -6.41
C PHE A 62 -11.42 4.74 -7.48
N ARG A 63 -10.71 4.99 -8.59
CA ARG A 63 -11.28 5.76 -9.72
C ARG A 63 -12.53 5.07 -10.29
N ALA A 64 -12.49 3.75 -10.45
CA ALA A 64 -13.62 2.97 -10.94
C ALA A 64 -14.84 3.06 -10.01
N ALA A 65 -14.61 3.18 -8.69
CA ALA A 65 -15.64 3.41 -7.69
C ALA A 65 -16.01 4.89 -7.47
N GLY A 66 -15.34 5.82 -8.17
CA GLY A 66 -15.57 7.26 -8.06
C GLY A 66 -14.86 7.96 -6.90
N GLY A 67 -13.96 7.28 -6.19
CA GLY A 67 -13.21 7.79 -5.02
C GLY A 67 -11.69 7.91 -5.22
N GLY A 68 -11.18 7.80 -6.44
CA GLY A 68 -9.74 7.92 -6.72
C GLY A 68 -9.19 9.32 -6.44
N THR A 69 -7.88 9.43 -6.25
CA THR A 69 -7.20 10.69 -5.93
C THR A 69 -7.22 11.66 -7.12
N GLY A 70 -7.30 11.13 -8.34
CA GLY A 70 -7.14 11.88 -9.58
C GLY A 70 -5.69 12.08 -10.01
N GLU A 71 -4.74 11.56 -9.24
CA GLU A 71 -3.31 11.57 -9.52
C GLU A 71 -2.85 10.32 -10.28
N GLU A 72 -1.62 10.33 -10.78
CA GLU A 72 -1.07 9.21 -11.55
C GLU A 72 -0.93 7.91 -10.72
N VAL A 73 -0.84 8.05 -9.39
CA VAL A 73 -0.60 6.96 -8.43
C VAL A 73 -1.21 7.35 -7.06
N ASP A 74 -1.84 6.40 -6.38
CA ASP A 74 -2.37 6.59 -5.02
C ASP A 74 -1.34 6.14 -3.97
N ILE A 75 -0.41 7.06 -3.66
CA ILE A 75 0.62 6.95 -2.63
C ILE A 75 0.62 8.24 -1.82
N ASP A 76 0.59 8.11 -0.49
CA ASP A 76 0.57 9.24 0.42
C ASP A 76 1.78 9.27 1.39
N GLU A 77 1.79 10.24 2.31
CA GLU A 77 2.82 10.36 3.34
C GLU A 77 2.86 9.18 4.31
N TYR A 78 1.75 8.44 4.45
CA TYR A 78 1.66 7.25 5.30
C TYR A 78 2.30 6.03 4.63
N ASP A 79 2.50 6.02 3.32
CA ASP A 79 3.20 4.94 2.62
C ASP A 79 4.73 5.18 2.56
N THR A 80 5.18 6.45 2.53
CA THR A 80 6.59 6.81 2.25
C THR A 80 7.32 7.54 3.38
N GLY A 81 6.59 8.01 4.40
CA GLY A 81 7.12 8.84 5.47
C GLY A 81 8.08 8.14 6.44
N VAL A 82 8.47 8.86 7.50
CA VAL A 82 9.33 8.32 8.58
C VAL A 82 8.61 7.20 9.32
N VAL A 83 7.36 7.47 9.70
CA VAL A 83 6.40 6.50 10.22
C VAL A 83 5.51 6.12 9.05
N HIS A 84 5.60 4.88 8.59
CA HIS A 84 4.88 4.41 7.42
C HIS A 84 4.17 3.09 7.71
N TYR A 85 3.14 2.83 6.92
CA TYR A 85 2.43 1.57 6.92
C TYR A 85 3.24 0.49 6.20
N GLU A 86 3.05 -0.73 6.65
CA GLU A 86 3.40 -1.93 5.92
C GLU A 86 2.24 -2.32 5.00
N GLN A 87 2.58 -2.93 3.87
CA GLN A 87 1.65 -3.42 2.87
C GLN A 87 1.60 -4.94 2.95
N LEU A 88 0.45 -5.49 3.33
CA LEU A 88 0.15 -6.91 3.24
C LEU A 88 -0.51 -7.17 1.89
N ILE A 89 0.17 -7.83 0.97
CA ILE A 89 -0.36 -8.09 -0.37
C ILE A 89 -0.59 -9.58 -0.62
N VAL A 90 -1.53 -9.85 -1.52
CA VAL A 90 -1.77 -11.17 -2.11
C VAL A 90 -1.33 -11.12 -3.56
N TYR A 91 -0.35 -11.94 -3.92
CA TYR A 91 0.16 -12.09 -5.27
C TYR A 91 -0.31 -13.42 -5.85
N SER A 92 -0.78 -13.40 -7.10
CA SER A 92 -1.13 -14.57 -7.90
C SER A 92 0.05 -14.95 -8.78
N PRO A 93 0.75 -16.08 -8.52
CA PRO A 93 1.81 -16.55 -9.41
C PRO A 93 1.30 -16.98 -10.79
N GLU A 94 0.03 -17.40 -10.88
CA GLU A 94 -0.63 -17.78 -12.12
C GLU A 94 -0.83 -16.57 -13.04
N ASP A 95 -1.42 -15.50 -12.51
CA ASP A 95 -1.72 -14.27 -13.28
C ASP A 95 -0.53 -13.31 -13.35
N LYS A 96 0.49 -13.54 -12.51
CA LYS A 96 1.65 -12.67 -12.30
C LYS A 96 1.26 -11.25 -11.85
N GLN A 97 0.29 -11.17 -10.94
CA GLN A 97 -0.32 -9.90 -10.53
C GLN A 97 -0.59 -9.86 -9.03
N ILE A 98 -0.61 -8.65 -8.49
CA ILE A 98 -1.15 -8.39 -7.15
C ILE A 98 -2.68 -8.37 -7.27
N VAL A 99 -3.35 -9.29 -6.57
CA VAL A 99 -4.80 -9.49 -6.64
C VAL A 99 -5.56 -8.90 -5.46
N GLY A 100 -4.83 -8.39 -4.46
CA GLY A 100 -5.40 -7.68 -3.33
C GLY A 100 -4.36 -7.28 -2.30
N GLY A 101 -4.77 -6.46 -1.33
CA GLY A 101 -3.90 -6.09 -0.23
C GLY A 101 -4.56 -5.18 0.80
N TYR A 102 -3.85 -4.99 1.90
CA TYR A 102 -4.20 -4.09 3.00
C TYR A 102 -2.96 -3.32 3.45
N ARG A 103 -3.16 -2.10 3.94
CA ARG A 103 -2.15 -1.39 4.73
C ARG A 103 -2.36 -1.68 6.22
N PHE A 104 -1.28 -1.88 6.96
CA PHE A 104 -1.32 -1.98 8.42
C PHE A 104 -0.11 -1.31 9.05
N ILE A 105 -0.22 -0.92 10.31
CA ILE A 105 0.90 -0.36 11.06
C ILE A 105 0.80 -0.84 12.50
N ASP A 106 1.94 -1.09 13.12
CA ASP A 106 2.02 -1.31 14.56
C ASP A 106 1.72 0.02 15.26
N CYS A 107 0.62 0.08 16.03
CA CYS A 107 0.21 1.29 16.72
C CYS A 107 1.29 1.84 17.66
N PHE A 108 2.14 0.99 18.24
CA PHE A 108 3.25 1.45 19.07
C PHE A 108 4.25 2.30 18.27
N LYS A 109 4.44 1.99 16.98
CA LYS A 109 5.28 2.78 16.06
C LYS A 109 4.59 4.05 15.56
N ALA A 110 3.26 4.09 15.62
CA ALA A 110 2.47 5.22 15.15
C ALA A 110 2.38 6.37 16.17
N ILE A 111 2.60 6.08 17.46
CA ILE A 111 2.50 7.07 18.54
C ILE A 111 3.81 7.86 18.65
N ASP A 112 3.73 9.17 18.46
CA ASP A 112 4.79 10.12 18.74
C ASP A 112 4.49 10.83 20.07
N THR A 113 5.09 10.32 21.14
CA THR A 113 4.90 10.84 22.50
C THR A 113 5.56 12.19 22.72
N LEU A 114 6.59 12.55 21.92
CA LEU A 114 7.31 13.82 22.06
C LEU A 114 6.46 14.98 21.54
N ASN A 115 5.75 14.77 20.43
CA ASN A 115 4.92 15.78 19.79
C ASN A 115 3.42 15.61 20.08
N ASN A 116 3.04 14.67 20.97
CA ASN A 116 1.66 14.33 21.28
C ASN A 116 0.81 14.07 20.02
N LYS A 117 1.37 13.32 19.06
CA LYS A 117 0.76 13.06 17.75
C LYS A 117 0.61 11.56 17.53
N VAL A 118 -0.51 11.17 16.92
CA VAL A 118 -0.75 9.80 16.45
C VAL A 118 -0.70 9.79 14.93
N ASN A 119 0.32 9.15 14.35
CA ASN A 119 0.56 9.08 12.90
C ASN A 119 -0.24 7.95 12.26
N LEU A 120 -1.57 7.99 12.44
CA LEU A 120 -2.51 7.11 11.75
C LEU A 120 -3.25 7.89 10.68
N SER A 121 -3.51 7.26 9.54
CA SER A 121 -4.31 7.82 8.45
C SER A 121 -5.74 8.19 8.86
N THR A 122 -6.21 7.64 9.98
CA THR A 122 -7.54 7.93 10.54
C THR A 122 -7.47 8.85 11.75
N ALA A 123 -6.29 9.29 12.18
CA ALA A 123 -6.13 10.01 13.45
C ALA A 123 -6.94 11.32 13.49
N SER A 124 -7.04 12.02 12.37
CA SER A 124 -7.80 13.28 12.26
C SER A 124 -9.31 13.12 12.45
N TYR A 125 -9.86 11.91 12.33
CA TYR A 125 -11.27 11.65 12.58
C TYR A 125 -11.61 11.52 14.07
N PHE A 126 -10.60 11.42 14.95
CA PHE A 126 -10.79 11.11 16.36
C PHE A 126 -10.04 12.08 17.27
N HIS A 127 -10.49 12.16 18.52
CA HIS A 127 -9.73 12.76 19.61
C HIS A 127 -9.27 11.63 20.53
N PHE A 128 -7.96 11.43 20.59
CA PHE A 128 -7.35 10.43 21.47
C PHE A 128 -7.18 10.99 22.88
N SER A 129 -7.39 10.14 23.87
CA SER A 129 -7.23 10.37 25.29
C SER A 129 -6.39 9.24 25.89
N ASP A 130 -5.91 9.42 27.12
CA ASP A 130 -5.17 8.36 27.82
C ASP A 130 -5.99 7.06 28.04
N LYS A 131 -7.32 7.12 27.89
CA LYS A 131 -8.22 5.97 28.07
C LYS A 131 -8.68 5.33 26.76
N PHE A 132 -8.70 6.08 25.67
CA PHE A 132 -9.28 5.70 24.37
C PHE A 132 -8.72 6.58 23.26
#